data_AF-A0A929PRB4-F1
#
_entry.id   AF-A0A929PRB4-F1
#
_cell.length_a   1.000
_cell.length_b   1.000
_cell.length_c   1.000
_cell.angle_alpha   90.00
_cell.angle_beta   90.00
_cell.angle_gamma   90.00
#
_symmetry.space_group_name_H-M   'P 1'
#
loop_
_entity.id
_entity.type
_entity.pdbx_description
1 polymer ?
#
loop_
_entity_poly.entity_id
_entity_poly.type
_entity_poly.pdbx_seq_one_letter_code
_entity_poly.pdbx_strand_id
1 'polypeptide(L)' 'MFSRFIKVLPALALAVPLAACFEEGPAERAGRQVDRAAENLRDTVDPPKGPVERLGRAVDRATN' A
#
# COMPACT_ATOMS: atom_id res chain seq x y z
N MET A 1 -4.94 -40.00 -14.67
CA MET A 1 -4.72 -39.11 -13.50
C MET A 1 -4.44 -37.66 -13.92
N PHE A 2 -3.60 -37.43 -14.95
CA PHE A 2 -3.20 -36.10 -15.46
C PHE A 2 -4.35 -35.15 -15.93
N SER A 3 -5.41 -35.70 -16.54
CA SER A 3 -6.52 -34.89 -17.10
C SER A 3 -7.46 -34.26 -16.05
N ARG A 4 -7.44 -34.76 -14.80
CA ARG A 4 -8.20 -34.14 -13.70
C ARG A 4 -7.49 -32.89 -13.20
N PHE A 5 -6.16 -32.93 -13.07
CA PHE A 5 -5.32 -31.81 -12.62
C PHE A 5 -5.43 -30.56 -13.52
N ILE A 6 -5.50 -30.76 -14.84
CA ILE A 6 -5.64 -29.66 -15.82
C ILE A 6 -6.94 -28.87 -15.62
N LYS A 7 -8.02 -29.51 -15.15
CA LYS A 7 -9.31 -28.85 -14.91
C LYS A 7 -9.38 -28.13 -13.56
N VAL A 8 -8.56 -28.53 -12.59
CA VAL A 8 -8.53 -27.89 -11.25
C VAL A 8 -7.65 -26.63 -11.24
N LEU A 9 -6.62 -26.60 -12.08
CA LEU A 9 -5.68 -25.48 -12.19
C LEU A 9 -6.34 -24.11 -12.49
N PRO A 10 -7.25 -23.95 -13.47
CA PRO A 10 -7.90 -22.67 -13.73
C PRO A 10 -8.92 -22.29 -12.63
N ALA A 11 -9.57 -23.28 -12.01
CA ALA A 11 -10.49 -23.04 -10.91
C ALA A 11 -9.76 -22.53 -9.66
N LEU A 12 -8.54 -23.01 -9.40
CA LEU A 12 -7.71 -22.55 -8.29
C LEU A 12 -7.12 -21.16 -8.55
N ALA A 13 -6.73 -20.85 -9.79
CA ALA A 13 -6.20 -19.54 -10.16
C ALA A 13 -7.21 -18.40 -9.93
N LEU A 14 -8.51 -18.67 -10.11
CA LEU A 14 -9.58 -17.71 -9.84
C LEU A 14 -9.86 -17.48 -8.35
N ALA A 15 -9.47 -18.40 -7.47
CA ALA A 15 -9.70 -18.29 -6.02
C ALA A 15 -8.61 -17.47 -5.28
N VAL A 16 -7.39 -17.40 -5.83
CA VAL A 16 -6.26 -16.64 -5.27
C VAL A 16 -6.56 -15.15 -5.05
N PRO A 17 -7.14 -14.39 -6.00
CA PRO A 17 -7.36 -12.95 -5.82
C PRO A 17 -8.38 -12.62 -4.72
N LEU A 18 -9.32 -13.53 -4.39
CA LEU A 18 -10.28 -13.28 -3.30
C LEU A 18 -9.62 -13.26 -1.92
N ALA A 19 -8.52 -14.00 -1.72
CA ALA A 19 -7.74 -13.96 -0.48
C ALA A 19 -6.95 -12.65 -0.32
N ALA A 20 -6.73 -11.90 -1.41
CA ALA A 20 -5.99 -10.64 -1.41
C ALA A 20 -6.87 -9.42 -1.08
N CYS A 21 -8.19 -9.57 -0.96
CA CYS A 21 -9.10 -8.45 -0.70
C CYS A 21 -9.13 -7.97 0.76
N PHE A 22 -8.60 -8.75 1.71
CA PHE A 22 -8.81 -8.50 3.13
C PHE A 22 -7.59 -7.92 3.87
N GLU A 23 -6.42 -7.86 3.24
CA GLU A 23 -5.20 -7.39 3.90
C GLU A 23 -4.40 -6.47 3.00
N GLU A 24 -3.72 -5.48 3.58
CA GLU A 24 -2.82 -4.60 2.86
C GLU A 24 -1.82 -5.40 2.05
N GLY A 25 -2.00 -5.37 0.73
CA GLY A 25 -1.19 -6.13 -0.19
C GLY A 25 0.27 -5.70 -0.14
N PRO A 26 1.20 -6.58 -0.55
CA PRO A 26 2.62 -6.26 -0.59
C PRO A 26 2.93 -4.99 -1.42
N ALA A 27 2.16 -4.75 -2.48
CA ALA A 27 2.24 -3.53 -3.29
C ALA A 27 1.83 -2.27 -2.51
N GLU A 28 0.76 -2.34 -1.71
CA GLU A 28 0.28 -1.22 -0.89
C GLU A 28 1.31 -0.85 0.20
N ARG A 29 1.89 -1.86 0.85
CA ARG A 29 2.94 -1.65 1.86
C ARG A 29 4.19 -1.02 1.23
N ALA A 30 4.59 -1.50 0.06
CA ALA A 30 5.72 -0.94 -0.69
C ALA A 30 5.46 0.51 -1.11
N GLY A 31 4.27 0.82 -1.64
CA GLY A 31 3.83 2.18 -1.97
C GLY A 31 3.96 3.10 -0.76
N ARG A 32 3.36 2.71 0.37
CA ARG A 32 3.43 3.47 1.62
C ARG A 32 4.85 3.79 2.09
N GLN A 33 5.80 2.85 1.91
CA GLN A 33 7.19 3.09 2.28
C GLN A 33 7.85 4.12 1.35
N VAL A 34 7.57 4.06 0.05
CA VAL A 34 8.05 5.02 -0.94
C VAL A 34 7.46 6.40 -0.69
N ASP A 35 6.15 6.50 -0.43
CA ASP A 35 5.48 7.76 -0.12
C ASP A 35 6.07 8.43 1.13
N ARG A 36 6.31 7.66 2.20
CA ARG A 36 6.98 8.16 3.42
C ARG A 36 8.40 8.64 3.16
N ALA A 37 9.15 7.92 2.33
CA ALA A 37 10.51 8.33 1.95
C ALA A 37 10.48 9.64 1.15
N ALA A 38 9.56 9.78 0.19
CA ALA A 38 9.38 10.99 -0.60
C ALA A 38 8.94 12.18 0.27
N GLU A 39 8.04 11.97 1.23
CA GLU A 39 7.60 13.01 2.17
C GLU A 39 8.76 13.48 3.06
N ASN A 40 9.56 12.57 3.62
CA ASN A 40 10.74 12.93 4.41
C ASN A 40 11.76 13.73 3.61
N LEU A 41 12.01 13.35 2.35
CA LEU A 41 12.88 14.09 1.46
C LEU A 41 12.33 15.50 1.19
N ARG A 42 11.02 15.61 0.91
CA ARG A 42 10.33 16.90 0.73
C ARG A 42 10.44 17.78 1.97
N ASP A 43 10.19 17.24 3.16
CA ASP A 43 10.32 17.97 4.42
C ASP A 43 11.76 18.40 4.71
N THR A 44 12.74 17.70 4.16
CA THR A 44 14.15 18.07 4.28
C THR A 44 14.51 19.22 3.32
N VAL A 45 14.02 19.18 2.08
CA VAL A 45 14.33 20.21 1.06
C VAL A 45 13.46 21.47 1.19
N ASP A 46 12.20 21.31 1.57
CA ASP A 46 11.26 22.39 1.87
C ASP A 46 10.56 22.11 3.21
N PRO A 47 11.21 22.46 4.33
CA PRO A 47 10.64 22.25 5.64
C PRO A 47 9.38 23.11 5.84
N PRO A 48 8.42 22.64 6.65
CA PRO A 48 7.22 23.40 6.97
C PRO A 48 7.62 24.75 7.58
N LYS A 49 7.11 25.82 6.96
CA LYS A 49 7.48 27.20 7.26
C LYS A 49 6.92 27.70 8.60
N GLY A 50 6.00 26.97 9.23
CA GLY A 50 5.37 27.37 10.49
C GLY A 50 4.65 26.25 11.25
N PRO A 51 4.22 26.50 12.50
CA PRO A 51 3.58 25.50 13.37
C PRO A 51 2.22 25.04 12.86
N VAL A 52 1.48 25.90 12.15
CA VAL A 52 0.19 25.56 11.53
C VAL A 52 0.37 24.51 10.43
N GLU A 53 1.37 24.70 9.55
CA GLU A 53 1.68 23.75 8.48
C GLU A 53 2.10 22.38 9.04
N ARG A 54 2.88 22.37 10.14
CA ARG A 54 3.28 21.14 10.85
C ARG A 54 2.08 20.41 11.44
N LEU A 55 1.17 21.16 12.07
CA LEU A 55 -0.03 20.60 12.68
C LEU A 55 -0.98 20.04 11.62
N GLY A 56 -1.22 20.80 10.54
CA GLY A 56 -2.04 20.34 9.41
C GLY A 56 -1.54 19.00 8.89
N ARG A 57 -0.24 18.91 8.58
CA ARG A 57 0.37 17.66 8.12
C ARG A 57 0.27 16.51 9.12
N ALA A 58 0.35 16.78 10.42
CA ALA A 58 0.18 15.76 11.44
C ALA A 58 -1.27 15.26 11.51
N VAL A 59 -2.25 16.14 11.34
CA VAL A 59 -3.68 15.80 11.28
C VAL A 59 -4.00 15.01 10.00
N ASP A 60 -3.48 15.43 8.85
CA ASP A 60 -3.64 14.70 7.58
C ASP A 60 -3.14 13.25 7.70
N ARG A 61 -1.95 13.03 8.28
CA ARG A 61 -1.40 11.67 8.53
C ARG A 61 -2.21 10.85 9.53
N ALA A 62 -2.90 11.49 10.46
CA ALA A 62 -3.72 10.79 11.44
C ALA A 62 -5.08 10.37 10.87
N THR A 63 -5.51 11.01 9.78
CA THR A 63 -6.85 10.82 9.19
C THR A 63 -6.81 9.94 7.93
N ASN A 64 -5.65 9.79 7.30
CA ASN A 64 -5.41 8.95 6.11
C ASN A 64 -4.60 7.70 6.43
#